data_AF-A0A522W626-F1
#
_entry.id   AF-A0A522W626-F1
#
_cell.length_a   1.000
_cell.length_b   1.000
_cell.length_c   1.000
_cell.angle_alpha   90.00
_cell.angle_beta   90.00
_cell.angle_gamma   90.00
#
_symmetry.space_group_name_H-M   'P 1'
#
loop_
_entity.id
_entity.type
_entity.pdbx_description
1 polymer ?
#
loop_
_entity_poly.entity_id
_entity_poly.type
_entity_poly.pdbx_seq_one_letter_code
_entity_poly.pdbx_strand_id
1 'polypeptide(L)'
;MIEQLFGNNSRRKIAEFFLTRIHDSFSFDELKNYLGGALSPRILKEEIGALVRLGLIEAYWQNIAGENESDKKAGGKKKNKSKKQNNKPEKEMRLQVNLSFPLLPELHSLVLKSIIFWEQKLVKKIKSLGSIGYLAFTGFFTDTNHTPTDILIVGRVNKKRLAQVMRRFQIELHLPVRYTLLSKNEYEYRMDITDRFLYDIIESKKIVVVDEIKKS
;
A
#
# COMPACT_ATOMS: atom_id res chain seq x y z
N MET A 1 -20.21 -4.65 6.08
CA MET A 1 -19.87 -5.91 5.40
C MET A 1 -18.47 -6.40 5.77
N ILE A 2 -17.37 -5.79 5.30
CA ILE A 2 -16.00 -6.27 5.62
C ILE A 2 -15.69 -6.27 7.12
N GLU A 3 -16.15 -5.25 7.85
CA GLU A 3 -16.01 -5.22 9.31
C GLU A 3 -16.67 -6.42 10.00
N GLN A 4 -17.82 -6.86 9.50
CA GLN A 4 -18.52 -8.03 10.03
C GLN A 4 -17.79 -9.32 9.70
N LEU A 5 -17.15 -9.41 8.53
CA LEU A 5 -16.33 -10.56 8.13
C LEU A 5 -15.14 -10.75 9.08
N PHE A 6 -14.47 -9.65 9.46
CA PHE A 6 -13.37 -9.68 10.42
C PHE A 6 -13.84 -9.59 11.89
N GLY A 7 -15.15 -9.58 12.13
CA GLY A 7 -15.77 -9.56 13.46
C GLY A 7 -15.77 -8.20 14.16
N ASN A 8 -14.77 -7.35 13.96
CA ASN A 8 -14.75 -5.99 14.49
C ASN A 8 -13.88 -5.03 13.66
N ASN A 9 -14.03 -3.72 13.90
CA ASN A 9 -13.30 -2.68 13.18
C ASN A 9 -11.78 -2.75 13.36
N SER A 10 -11.31 -3.13 14.55
CA SER A 10 -9.89 -3.18 14.88
C SER A 10 -9.18 -4.29 14.10
N ARG A 11 -9.75 -5.52 14.14
CA ARG A 11 -9.27 -6.66 13.38
C ARG A 11 -9.34 -6.39 11.89
N ARG A 12 -10.42 -5.77 11.41
CA ARG A 12 -10.54 -5.32 10.02
C ARG A 12 -9.35 -4.42 9.64
N LYS A 13 -9.08 -3.35 10.40
CA LYS A 13 -7.98 -2.41 10.07
C LYS A 13 -6.63 -3.11 9.99
N ILE A 14 -6.35 -4.02 10.93
CA ILE A 14 -5.10 -4.77 10.94
C ILE A 14 -5.05 -5.74 9.76
N ALA A 15 -6.12 -6.49 9.51
CA ALA A 15 -6.20 -7.41 8.37
C ALA A 15 -6.05 -6.67 7.05
N GLU A 16 -6.71 -5.53 6.86
CA GLU A 16 -6.55 -4.68 5.68
C GLU A 16 -5.10 -4.18 5.53
N PHE A 17 -4.46 -3.76 6.63
CA PHE A 17 -3.06 -3.32 6.60
C PHE A 17 -2.13 -4.42 6.05
N PHE A 18 -2.26 -5.65 6.56
CA PHE A 18 -1.44 -6.78 6.12
C PHE A 18 -1.83 -7.29 4.72
N LEU A 19 -3.13 -7.43 4.44
CA LEU A 19 -3.61 -7.93 3.16
C LEU A 19 -3.31 -6.96 2.01
N THR A 20 -3.12 -5.67 2.26
CA THR A 20 -2.67 -4.73 1.22
C THR A 20 -1.15 -4.67 1.05
N ARG A 21 -0.40 -5.43 1.88
CA ARG A 21 1.07 -5.47 1.94
C ARG A 21 1.55 -6.91 2.15
N ILE A 22 1.01 -7.83 1.34
CA ILE A 22 1.22 -9.28 1.53
C ILE A 22 2.69 -9.72 1.49
N HIS A 23 3.58 -8.91 0.91
CA HIS A 23 5.01 -9.21 0.79
C HIS A 23 5.89 -8.45 1.81
N ASP A 24 5.30 -7.61 2.66
CA ASP A 24 6.05 -6.82 3.63
C ASP A 24 6.00 -7.48 5.02
N SER A 25 7.03 -7.19 5.82
CA SER A 25 7.16 -7.67 7.19
C SER A 25 7.37 -6.51 8.16
N PHE A 26 6.69 -6.52 9.30
CA PHE A 26 6.65 -5.40 10.23
C PHE A 26 6.99 -5.80 11.67
N SER A 27 7.70 -4.95 12.39
CA SER A 27 7.82 -5.03 13.84
C SER A 27 6.58 -4.46 14.53
N PHE A 28 6.38 -4.79 15.81
CA PHE A 28 5.24 -4.27 16.56
C PHE A 28 5.28 -2.75 16.71
N ASP A 29 6.47 -2.15 16.80
CA ASP A 29 6.61 -0.69 16.90
C ASP A 29 6.33 0.01 15.56
N GLU A 30 6.71 -0.59 14.43
CA GLU A 30 6.29 -0.12 13.10
C GLU A 30 4.76 -0.14 12.98
N LEU A 31 4.12 -1.23 13.39
CA LEU A 31 2.66 -1.34 13.39
C LEU A 31 1.99 -0.31 14.31
N LYS A 32 2.58 0.00 15.48
CA LYS A 32 2.11 1.10 16.34
C LYS A 32 2.24 2.45 15.67
N ASN A 33 3.31 2.70 14.91
CA ASN A 33 3.47 3.96 14.20
C ASN A 33 2.43 4.12 13.08
N TYR A 34 2.12 3.05 12.36
CA TYR A 34 1.08 3.06 11.34
C TYR A 34 -0.33 3.13 11.94
N LEU A 35 -0.64 2.30 12.94
CA LEU A 35 -2.02 2.08 13.41
C LEU A 35 -2.35 2.74 14.75
N GLY A 36 -1.37 3.33 15.44
CA GLY A 36 -1.51 3.85 16.81
C GLY A 36 -2.45 5.04 16.95
N GLY A 37 -2.65 5.83 15.88
CA GLY A 37 -3.68 6.87 15.85
C GLY A 37 -5.11 6.32 15.80
N ALA A 38 -5.27 5.05 15.41
CA ALA A 38 -6.56 4.39 15.22
C ALA A 38 -6.85 3.29 16.25
N LEU A 39 -5.82 2.70 16.85
CA LEU A 39 -5.91 1.52 17.73
C LEU A 39 -4.95 1.66 18.93
N SER A 40 -5.43 1.30 20.13
CA SER A 40 -4.56 1.26 21.30
C SER A 40 -3.56 0.09 21.21
N PRO A 41 -2.36 0.20 21.82
CA PRO A 41 -1.37 -0.88 21.78
C PRO A 41 -1.88 -2.21 22.31
N ARG A 42 -2.78 -2.18 23.31
CA ARG A 42 -3.42 -3.38 23.87
C ARG A 42 -4.30 -4.08 22.83
N ILE A 43 -5.19 -3.34 22.18
CA ILE A 43 -6.08 -3.86 21.14
C ILE A 43 -5.26 -4.38 19.95
N LEU A 44 -4.23 -3.63 19.54
CA LEU A 44 -3.35 -4.03 18.46
C LEU A 44 -2.70 -5.40 18.75
N LYS A 45 -2.15 -5.59 19.94
CA LYS A 45 -1.56 -6.87 20.36
C LYS A 45 -2.58 -8.01 20.40
N GLU A 46 -3.76 -7.75 20.94
CA GLU A 46 -4.84 -8.73 21.06
C GLU A 46 -5.32 -9.24 19.69
N GLU A 47 -5.58 -8.32 18.77
CA GLU A 47 -6.09 -8.65 17.44
C GLU A 47 -5.02 -9.23 16.52
N ILE A 48 -3.76 -8.77 16.61
CA ILE A 48 -2.63 -9.47 15.93
C ILE A 48 -2.57 -10.91 16.42
N GLY A 49 -2.66 -11.15 17.74
CA GLY A 49 -2.68 -12.50 18.29
C GLY A 49 -3.85 -13.35 17.75
N ALA A 50 -5.01 -12.75 17.51
CA ALA A 50 -6.14 -13.43 16.89
C ALA A 50 -5.86 -13.82 15.43
N LEU A 51 -5.26 -12.92 14.64
CA LEU A 51 -4.89 -13.19 13.25
C LEU A 51 -3.74 -14.20 13.11
N VAL A 52 -2.82 -14.23 14.09
CA VAL A 52 -1.79 -15.28 14.19
C VAL A 52 -2.40 -16.63 14.52
N ARG A 53 -3.33 -16.71 15.47
CA ARG A 53 -4.07 -17.96 15.77
C ARG A 53 -4.89 -18.45 14.59
N LEU A 54 -5.43 -17.54 13.78
CA LEU A 54 -6.12 -17.86 12.53
C LEU A 54 -5.17 -18.42 11.47
N GLY A 55 -3.88 -18.14 11.57
CA GLY A 55 -2.86 -18.51 10.60
C GLY A 55 -2.76 -17.56 9.41
N LEU A 56 -3.46 -16.41 9.43
CA LEU A 56 -3.36 -15.39 8.39
C LEU A 56 -2.04 -14.59 8.49
N ILE A 57 -1.57 -14.38 9.72
CA ILE A 57 -0.29 -13.71 10.02
C ILE A 57 0.63 -14.73 10.67
N GLU A 58 1.92 -14.68 10.33
CA GLU A 58 2.95 -15.43 11.01
C GLU A 58 3.93 -14.49 11.73
N ALA A 59 4.50 -14.96 12.84
CA ALA A 59 5.47 -14.25 13.63
C ALA A 59 6.80 -15.04 13.64
N TYR A 60 7.90 -14.37 13.34
CA TYR A 60 9.23 -14.97 13.32
C TYR A 60 10.28 -14.02 13.87
N TRP A 61 11.38 -14.57 14.38
CA TRP A 61 12.52 -13.77 14.84
C TRP A 61 13.47 -13.53 13.68
N GLN A 62 13.70 -12.26 13.35
CA GLN A 62 14.72 -11.86 12.39
C GLN A 62 15.96 -11.39 13.14
N ASN A 63 17.14 -11.83 12.69
CA ASN A 63 18.39 -11.28 13.20
C ASN A 63 18.56 -9.87 12.63
N ILE A 64 18.66 -8.86 13.50
CA ILE A 64 19.14 -7.55 13.10
C ILE A 64 20.65 -7.70 12.96
N ALA A 65 21.14 -7.82 11.73
CA ALA A 65 22.56 -7.66 11.48
C ALA A 65 22.90 -6.21 11.86
N GLY A 66 23.74 -6.02 12.89
CA GLY A 66 24.48 -4.77 12.98
C GLY A 66 25.26 -4.64 11.69
N GLU A 67 24.98 -3.60 10.88
CA GLU A 67 25.76 -3.28 9.69
C GLU A 67 27.25 -3.44 10.02
N ASN A 68 27.89 -4.46 9.47
CA ASN A 68 29.35 -4.62 9.31
C ASN A 68 29.66 -6.05 8.85
N GLU A 69 29.38 -6.39 7.59
CA GLU A 69 30.11 -7.50 6.95
C GLU A 69 30.18 -7.44 5.42
N SER A 70 30.42 -6.25 4.86
CA SER A 70 30.94 -6.11 3.50
C SER A 70 31.74 -4.83 3.36
N ASP A 71 32.97 -4.85 3.90
CA ASP A 71 34.17 -4.20 3.31
C ASP A 71 35.28 -4.04 4.35
N LYS A 72 36.01 -5.13 4.61
CA LYS A 72 37.37 -5.05 5.19
C LYS A 72 38.30 -6.06 4.52
N LYS A 73 38.73 -5.75 3.31
CA LYS A 73 40.05 -6.15 2.81
C LYS A 73 40.88 -4.89 2.56
N ALA A 74 41.69 -4.51 3.56
CA ALA A 74 43.08 -4.11 3.38
C ALA A 74 43.66 -3.58 4.72
N GLY A 75 44.68 -4.28 5.21
CA GLY A 75 45.90 -3.69 5.76
C GLY A 75 45.84 -2.85 7.03
N GLY A 76 46.55 -3.32 8.06
CA GLY A 76 47.20 -2.41 9.01
C GLY A 76 47.01 -2.75 10.48
N LYS A 77 48.00 -3.44 11.06
CA LYS A 77 48.15 -3.65 12.51
C LYS A 77 48.06 -2.33 13.28
N LYS A 78 47.19 -2.27 14.29
CA LYS A 78 47.51 -1.61 15.57
C LYS A 78 46.69 -2.21 16.71
N LYS A 79 47.42 -2.73 17.70
CA LYS A 79 46.92 -3.20 18.99
C LYS A 79 46.22 -2.04 19.70
N ASN A 80 44.96 -2.23 20.09
CA ASN A 80 44.39 -1.57 21.24
C ASN A 80 43.40 -2.52 21.92
N LYS A 81 43.52 -2.61 23.25
CA LYS A 81 42.76 -3.49 24.14
C LYS A 81 41.26 -3.29 23.94
N SER A 82 40.61 -4.25 23.29
CA SER A 82 39.18 -4.28 23.06
C SER A 82 38.47 -4.58 24.38
N LYS A 83 37.69 -3.63 24.90
CA LYS A 83 36.55 -3.95 25.77
C LYS A 83 35.68 -4.91 24.97
N LYS A 84 35.47 -6.11 25.53
CA LYS A 84 34.63 -7.17 24.95
C LYS A 84 33.18 -6.69 24.99
N GLN A 85 32.77 -5.93 23.97
CA GLN A 85 31.38 -5.58 23.76
C GLN A 85 30.71 -6.87 23.28
N ASN A 86 29.82 -7.41 24.10
CA ASN A 86 29.00 -8.56 23.77
C ASN A 86 28.08 -8.18 22.60
N ASN A 87 28.57 -8.28 21.36
CA ASN A 87 27.75 -8.24 20.15
C ASN A 87 26.98 -9.58 20.07
N LYS A 88 25.97 -9.75 20.94
CA LYS A 88 24.90 -10.71 20.65
C LYS A 88 24.08 -10.11 19.51
N PRO A 89 23.78 -10.88 18.44
CA PRO A 89 22.86 -10.41 17.42
C PRO A 89 21.52 -10.10 18.09
N GLU A 90 21.09 -8.85 17.98
CA GLU A 90 19.79 -8.41 18.46
C GLU A 90 18.73 -9.03 17.54
N LYS A 91 17.78 -9.75 18.13
CA LYS A 91 16.69 -10.38 17.39
C LYS A 91 15.45 -9.53 17.53
N GLU A 92 14.83 -9.18 16.41
CA GLU A 92 13.56 -8.47 16.37
C GLU A 92 12.46 -9.42 15.91
N MET A 93 11.33 -9.40 16.61
CA MET A 93 10.15 -10.14 16.19
C MET A 93 9.48 -9.40 15.04
N ARG A 94 9.35 -10.08 13.90
CA ARG A 94 8.65 -9.61 12.72
C ARG A 94 7.34 -10.37 12.51
N LEU A 95 6.38 -9.66 11.95
CA LEU A 95 5.04 -10.12 11.60
C LEU A 95 4.83 -9.94 10.10
N GLN A 96 4.36 -10.97 9.40
CA GLN A 96 4.03 -10.89 7.98
C GLN A 96 2.81 -11.75 7.65
N VAL A 97 2.24 -11.56 6.45
CA VAL A 97 1.18 -12.44 5.96
C VAL A 97 1.75 -13.83 5.71
N ASN A 98 1.06 -14.86 6.19
CA ASN A 98 1.35 -16.23 5.81
C ASN A 98 0.89 -16.46 4.36
N LEU A 99 1.84 -16.47 3.42
CA LEU A 99 1.57 -16.67 1.99
C LEU A 99 0.98 -18.05 1.67
N SER A 100 1.09 -19.02 2.58
CA SER A 100 0.51 -20.36 2.45
C SER A 100 -0.90 -20.46 3.04
N PHE A 101 -1.50 -19.34 3.49
CA PHE A 101 -2.85 -19.34 4.04
C PHE A 101 -3.89 -19.68 2.94
N PRO A 102 -4.73 -20.72 3.13
CA PRO A 102 -5.56 -21.27 2.04
C PRO A 102 -6.53 -20.30 1.36
N LEU A 103 -7.04 -19.30 2.10
CA LEU A 103 -7.99 -18.30 1.58
C LEU A 103 -7.34 -16.95 1.30
N LEU A 104 -6.00 -16.91 1.22
CA LEU A 104 -5.29 -15.65 1.02
C LEU A 104 -5.68 -14.95 -0.28
N PRO A 105 -5.73 -15.62 -1.45
CA PRO A 105 -6.10 -14.95 -2.70
C PRO A 105 -7.50 -14.32 -2.64
N GLU A 106 -8.45 -15.01 -2.02
CA GLU A 106 -9.84 -14.55 -1.88
C GLU A 106 -9.93 -13.38 -0.91
N LEU A 107 -9.28 -13.47 0.26
CA LEU A 107 -9.28 -12.39 1.25
C LEU A 107 -8.56 -11.16 0.72
N HIS A 108 -7.43 -11.34 0.03
CA HIS A 108 -6.70 -10.26 -0.62
C HIS A 108 -7.58 -9.56 -1.65
N SER A 109 -8.15 -10.32 -2.60
CA SER A 109 -9.04 -9.78 -3.62
C SER A 109 -10.25 -9.07 -3.02
N LEU A 110 -10.84 -9.64 -1.97
CA LEU A 110 -12.00 -9.07 -1.30
C LEU A 110 -11.65 -7.76 -0.60
N VAL A 111 -10.52 -7.69 0.09
CA VAL A 111 -10.05 -6.45 0.73
C VAL A 111 -9.79 -5.37 -0.32
N LEU A 112 -9.06 -5.69 -1.40
CA LEU A 112 -8.83 -4.74 -2.50
C LEU A 112 -10.15 -4.22 -3.09
N LYS A 113 -11.09 -5.12 -3.40
CA LYS A 113 -12.43 -4.75 -3.90
C LYS A 113 -13.23 -3.94 -2.89
N SER A 114 -13.04 -4.16 -1.60
CA SER A 114 -13.72 -3.35 -0.60
C SER A 114 -13.17 -1.93 -0.54
N ILE A 115 -11.85 -1.75 -0.65
CA ILE A 115 -11.22 -0.44 -0.77
C ILE A 115 -11.74 0.26 -2.02
N ILE A 116 -11.91 -0.49 -3.12
CA ILE A 116 -12.58 0.00 -4.34
C ILE A 116 -14.02 0.44 -4.04
N PHE A 117 -14.78 -0.27 -3.21
CA PHE A 117 -16.14 0.16 -2.86
C PHE A 117 -16.15 1.49 -2.05
N TRP A 118 -15.12 1.76 -1.25
CA TRP A 118 -14.90 3.08 -0.63
C TRP A 118 -14.61 4.19 -1.66
N GLU A 119 -14.21 3.83 -2.90
CA GLU A 119 -13.99 4.78 -3.98
C GLU A 119 -15.21 5.64 -4.26
N GLN A 120 -16.45 5.20 -4.01
CA GLN A 120 -17.60 6.08 -4.27
C GLN A 120 -17.47 7.43 -3.55
N LYS A 121 -16.91 7.46 -2.33
CA LYS A 121 -16.62 8.72 -1.63
C LYS A 121 -15.45 9.47 -2.27
N LEU A 122 -14.38 8.77 -2.66
CA LEU A 122 -13.23 9.35 -3.34
C LEU A 122 -13.62 9.92 -4.70
N VAL A 123 -14.24 9.13 -5.57
CA VAL A 123 -14.81 9.49 -6.88
C VAL A 123 -15.73 10.69 -6.76
N LYS A 124 -16.68 10.71 -5.80
CA LYS A 124 -17.53 11.88 -5.56
C LYS A 124 -16.72 13.12 -5.22
N LYS A 125 -15.72 12.98 -4.33
CA LYS A 125 -14.80 14.09 -4.01
C LYS A 125 -14.06 14.55 -5.26
N ILE A 126 -13.41 13.66 -6.01
CA ILE A 126 -12.65 14.03 -7.23
C ILE A 126 -13.58 14.70 -8.24
N LYS A 127 -14.77 14.15 -8.52
CA LYS A 127 -15.78 14.76 -9.40
C LYS A 127 -16.21 16.15 -8.93
N SER A 128 -16.28 16.41 -7.63
CA SER A 128 -16.61 17.74 -7.11
C SER A 128 -15.50 18.79 -7.30
N LEU A 129 -14.29 18.38 -7.70
CA LEU A 129 -13.15 19.28 -7.88
C LEU A 129 -13.03 19.88 -9.29
N GLY A 130 -13.87 19.47 -10.24
CA GLY A 130 -13.86 19.96 -11.61
C GLY A 130 -14.52 19.01 -12.61
N SER A 131 -14.27 19.22 -13.90
CA SER A 131 -14.77 18.34 -14.96
C SER A 131 -13.83 17.18 -15.22
N ILE A 132 -14.35 15.96 -15.25
CA ILE A 132 -13.58 14.72 -15.44
C ILE A 132 -14.13 14.02 -16.67
N GLY A 133 -13.31 13.92 -17.71
CA GLY A 133 -13.64 13.14 -18.90
C GLY A 133 -13.36 11.65 -18.72
N TYR A 134 -12.33 11.29 -17.96
CA TYR A 134 -11.98 9.90 -17.71
C TYR A 134 -11.39 9.71 -16.32
N LEU A 135 -11.78 8.62 -15.65
CA LEU A 135 -11.27 8.22 -14.34
C LEU A 135 -11.18 6.70 -14.29
N ALA A 136 -9.98 6.18 -14.06
CA ALA A 136 -9.74 4.75 -13.90
C ALA A 136 -8.83 4.46 -12.71
N PHE A 137 -9.13 3.37 -12.03
CA PHE A 137 -8.28 2.76 -11.01
C PHE A 137 -7.48 1.62 -11.63
N THR A 138 -6.18 1.62 -11.38
CA THR A 138 -5.19 0.71 -11.97
C THR A 138 -4.19 0.28 -10.90
N GLY A 139 -3.13 -0.42 -11.28
CA GLY A 139 -2.02 -0.66 -10.36
C GLY A 139 -2.46 -1.46 -9.14
N PHE A 140 -2.20 -0.89 -7.95
CA PHE A 140 -2.60 -1.42 -6.65
C PHE A 140 -4.07 -1.89 -6.59
N PHE A 141 -5.01 -1.13 -7.15
CA PHE A 141 -6.44 -1.47 -7.08
C PHE A 141 -6.81 -2.72 -7.88
N THR A 142 -5.97 -3.09 -8.84
CA THR A 142 -6.22 -4.23 -9.74
C THR A 142 -5.27 -5.39 -9.53
N ASP A 143 -4.44 -5.30 -8.49
CA ASP A 143 -3.35 -6.23 -8.19
C ASP A 143 -2.33 -6.31 -9.34
N THR A 144 -2.01 -5.16 -9.95
CA THR A 144 -1.04 -5.07 -11.06
C THR A 144 0.12 -4.12 -10.73
N ASN A 145 1.15 -4.63 -10.06
CA ASN A 145 2.25 -3.79 -9.55
C ASN A 145 3.13 -3.13 -10.63
N HIS A 146 3.05 -3.59 -11.89
CA HIS A 146 3.82 -3.03 -13.01
C HIS A 146 3.19 -1.79 -13.65
N THR A 147 1.95 -1.45 -13.31
CA THR A 147 1.30 -0.27 -13.89
C THR A 147 1.93 1.00 -13.31
N PRO A 148 2.28 2.01 -14.13
CA PRO A 148 3.04 3.15 -13.63
C PRO A 148 2.23 4.09 -12.73
N THR A 149 0.90 3.97 -12.70
CA THR A 149 0.00 4.73 -11.83
C THR A 149 -1.08 3.84 -11.22
N ASP A 150 -1.66 4.25 -10.08
CA ASP A 150 -2.79 3.56 -9.45
C ASP A 150 -4.12 4.25 -9.76
N ILE A 151 -4.09 5.56 -10.09
CA ILE A 151 -5.29 6.33 -10.45
C ILE A 151 -4.96 7.24 -11.64
N LEU A 152 -5.65 7.03 -12.76
CA LEU A 152 -5.59 7.92 -13.92
C LEU A 152 -6.80 8.84 -13.94
N ILE A 153 -6.56 10.15 -13.99
CA ILE A 153 -7.59 11.20 -14.04
C ILE A 153 -7.34 12.05 -15.29
N VAL A 154 -8.34 12.17 -16.15
CA VAL A 154 -8.30 13.04 -17.33
C VAL A 154 -9.40 14.08 -17.21
N GLY A 155 -9.02 15.37 -17.23
CA GLY A 155 -9.98 16.45 -17.15
C GLY A 155 -9.40 17.76 -16.62
N ARG A 156 -10.29 18.70 -16.28
CA ARG A 156 -9.94 20.00 -15.70
C ARG A 156 -10.30 19.99 -14.22
N VAL A 157 -9.30 19.69 -13.38
CA VAL A 157 -9.45 19.56 -11.93
C VAL A 157 -8.53 20.54 -11.20
N ASN A 158 -8.98 21.10 -10.08
CA ASN A 158 -8.12 21.91 -9.23
C ASN A 158 -6.98 21.07 -8.60
N LYS A 159 -5.75 21.23 -9.10
CA LYS A 159 -4.56 20.46 -8.68
C LYS A 159 -4.31 20.51 -7.17
N LYS A 160 -4.43 21.70 -6.54
CA LYS A 160 -4.18 21.87 -5.09
C LYS A 160 -5.19 21.09 -4.25
N ARG A 161 -6.48 21.19 -4.59
CA ARG A 161 -7.54 20.45 -3.90
C ARG A 161 -7.43 18.95 -4.14
N LEU A 162 -7.07 18.53 -5.35
CA LEU A 162 -6.85 17.12 -5.68
C LEU A 162 -5.73 16.53 -4.83
N ALA A 163 -4.59 17.21 -4.73
CA ALA A 163 -3.48 16.78 -3.88
C ALA A 163 -3.89 16.63 -2.41
N GLN A 164 -4.75 17.52 -1.89
CA GLN A 164 -5.29 17.40 -0.53
C GLN A 164 -6.20 16.18 -0.36
N VAL A 165 -7.09 15.92 -1.33
CA VAL A 165 -7.97 14.74 -1.32
C VAL A 165 -7.14 13.46 -1.37
N MET A 166 -6.14 13.40 -2.25
CA MET A 166 -5.25 12.24 -2.38
C MET A 166 -4.41 12.03 -1.12
N ARG A 167 -3.86 13.09 -0.52
CA ARG A 167 -3.11 12.99 0.75
C ARG A 167 -3.96 12.42 1.87
N ARG A 168 -5.21 12.90 2.02
CA ARG A 168 -6.13 12.36 3.04
C ARG A 168 -6.43 10.88 2.80
N PHE A 169 -6.64 10.51 1.54
CA PHE A 169 -6.90 9.13 1.15
C PHE A 169 -5.70 8.21 1.40
N GLN A 170 -4.48 8.64 1.10
CA GLN A 170 -3.25 7.91 1.42
C GLN A 170 -3.06 7.72 2.93
N ILE A 171 -3.37 8.74 3.74
CA ILE A 171 -3.34 8.63 5.22
C ILE A 171 -4.38 7.61 5.69
N GLU A 172 -5.59 7.64 5.13
CA GLU A 172 -6.66 6.70 5.50
C GLU A 172 -6.29 5.24 5.17
N LEU A 173 -5.68 5.00 4.01
CA LEU A 173 -5.22 3.68 3.57
C LEU A 173 -3.84 3.28 4.14
N HIS A 174 -3.11 4.23 4.73
CA HIS A 174 -1.70 4.09 5.13
C HIS A 174 -0.78 3.66 3.98
N LEU A 175 -1.20 3.84 2.73
CA LEU A 175 -0.52 3.38 1.53
C LEU A 175 -0.12 4.57 0.65
N PRO A 176 1.07 4.54 0.05
CA PRO A 176 1.39 5.45 -1.04
C PRO A 176 0.54 5.05 -2.26
N VAL A 177 -0.38 5.92 -2.67
CA VAL A 177 -1.20 5.74 -3.88
C VAL A 177 -0.71 6.70 -4.95
N ARG A 178 -0.22 6.16 -6.07
CA ARG A 178 0.25 6.94 -7.23
C ARG A 178 -0.96 7.41 -8.04
N TYR A 179 -0.98 8.68 -8.42
CA TYR A 179 -2.02 9.21 -9.29
C TYR A 179 -1.43 10.09 -10.38
N THR A 180 -2.12 10.13 -11.52
CA THR A 180 -1.77 10.94 -12.68
C THR A 180 -2.96 11.79 -13.07
N LEU A 181 -2.73 13.09 -13.24
CA LEU A 181 -3.73 14.04 -13.74
C LEU A 181 -3.26 14.57 -15.10
N LEU A 182 -4.03 14.30 -16.14
CA LEU A 182 -3.82 14.84 -17.48
C LEU A 182 -4.98 15.77 -17.86
N SER A 183 -4.67 16.80 -18.65
CA SER A 183 -5.75 17.52 -19.35
C SER A 183 -6.29 16.66 -20.50
N LYS A 184 -7.49 16.98 -21.02
CA LYS A 184 -8.05 16.27 -22.18
C LYS A 184 -7.11 16.32 -23.38
N ASN A 185 -6.64 17.53 -23.74
CA ASN A 185 -5.72 17.73 -24.86
C ASN A 185 -4.39 16.99 -24.68
N GLU A 186 -3.86 16.93 -23.44
CA GLU A 186 -2.63 16.21 -23.14
C GLU A 186 -2.82 14.70 -23.27
N TYR A 187 -3.96 14.17 -22.79
CA TYR A 187 -4.29 12.76 -22.95
C TYR A 187 -4.43 12.37 -24.42
N GLU A 188 -5.16 13.16 -25.22
CA GLU A 188 -5.34 12.94 -26.66
C GLU A 188 -4.00 13.00 -27.39
N TYR A 189 -3.22 14.06 -27.19
CA TYR A 189 -1.89 14.19 -27.77
C TYR A 189 -0.98 13.00 -27.44
N ARG A 190 -0.97 12.56 -26.18
CA ARG A 190 -0.16 11.40 -25.74
C ARG A 190 -0.67 10.08 -26.32
N MET A 191 -1.97 9.96 -26.59
CA MET A 191 -2.54 8.82 -27.30
C MET A 191 -2.07 8.79 -28.75
N ASP A 192 -2.12 9.93 -29.44
CA ASP A 192 -1.74 10.05 -30.86
C ASP A 192 -0.28 9.70 -31.11
N ILE A 193 0.61 10.12 -30.21
CA ILE A 193 2.05 9.80 -30.31
C ILE A 193 2.41 8.43 -29.73
N THR A 194 1.42 7.64 -29.29
CA THR A 194 1.62 6.34 -28.62
C THR A 194 2.63 6.45 -27.47
N ASP A 195 2.39 7.40 -26.57
CA ASP A 195 3.21 7.59 -25.38
C ASP A 195 3.27 6.30 -24.56
N ARG A 196 4.48 5.79 -24.33
CA ARG A 196 4.71 4.50 -23.63
C ARG A 196 4.05 4.46 -22.26
N PHE A 197 4.14 5.53 -21.48
CA PHE A 197 3.56 5.56 -20.13
C PHE A 197 2.03 5.48 -20.18
N LEU A 198 1.38 6.20 -21.10
CA LEU A 198 -0.07 6.15 -21.23
C LEU A 198 -0.53 4.81 -21.80
N TYR A 199 0.20 4.27 -22.77
CA TYR A 199 -0.06 2.95 -23.34
C TYR A 199 0.01 1.84 -22.27
N ASP A 200 1.05 1.83 -21.44
CA ASP A 200 1.20 0.88 -20.33
C ASP A 200 0.01 0.93 -19.34
N ILE A 201 -0.61 2.10 -19.15
CA ILE A 201 -1.81 2.26 -18.30
C ILE A 201 -3.07 1.77 -19.01
N ILE A 202 -3.22 2.08 -20.31
CA ILE A 202 -4.41 1.72 -21.07
C ILE A 202 -4.45 0.22 -21.40
N GLU A 203 -3.31 -0.45 -21.54
CA GLU A 203 -3.26 -1.91 -21.72
C GLU A 203 -3.39 -2.68 -20.40
N SER A 204 -3.15 -2.03 -19.26
CA SER A 204 -3.27 -2.71 -17.97
C SER A 204 -4.72 -3.01 -17.57
N LYS A 205 -4.85 -3.96 -16.63
CA LYS A 205 -6.11 -4.23 -15.95
C LYS A 205 -6.54 -2.98 -15.21
N LYS A 206 -7.78 -2.56 -15.43
CA LYS A 206 -8.31 -1.29 -14.92
C LYS A 206 -9.79 -1.38 -14.59
N ILE A 207 -10.19 -0.61 -13.60
CA ILE A 207 -11.58 -0.39 -13.21
C ILE A 207 -11.93 1.03 -13.67
N VAL A 208 -12.69 1.13 -14.74
CA VAL A 208 -13.10 2.42 -15.30
C VAL A 208 -14.35 2.90 -14.58
N VAL A 209 -14.28 4.09 -13.99
CA VAL A 209 -15.38 4.68 -13.20
C VAL A 209 -16.05 5.83 -13.94
N VAL A 210 -15.31 6.52 -14.79
CA VAL A 210 -15.83 7.56 -15.69
C VAL A 210 -15.19 7.34 -17.06
N ASP A 211 -16.03 7.31 -18.09
CA ASP A 211 -15.61 7.32 -19.49
C ASP A 211 -16.59 8.18 -20.30
N GLU A 212 -16.30 9.48 -20.32
CA GLU A 212 -17.01 10.47 -21.14
C GLU A 212 -16.22 10.81 -22.42
N ILE A 213 -14.97 10.33 -22.52
CA ILE A 213 -14.11 10.55 -23.70
C ILE A 213 -14.57 9.67 -24.87
N LYS A 214 -15.02 8.44 -24.64
CA LYS A 214 -15.58 7.57 -25.70
C LYS A 214 -16.92 8.01 -26.28
N LYS A 215 -17.59 9.01 -25.67
CA LYS A 215 -18.91 9.50 -26.12
C LYS A 215 -18.84 10.71 -27.07
N SER A 216 -17.63 11.14 -27.45
CA SER A 216 -17.42 12.23 -28.41
C SER A 216 -16.99 11.68 -29.77
#